data_AF-A0A8J2ZL16-F1
#
_entry.id   AF-A0A8J2ZL16-F1
#
_cell.length_a   1.000
_cell.length_b   1.000
_cell.length_c   1.000
_cell.angle_alpha   90.00
_cell.angle_beta   90.00
_cell.angle_gamma   90.00
#
_symmetry.space_group_name_H-M   'P 1'
#
loop_
_entity.id
_entity.type
_entity.pdbx_description
1 polymer ?
#
loop_
_entity_poly.entity_id
_entity_poly.type
_entity_poly.pdbx_seq_one_letter_code
_entity_poly.pdbx_strand_id
1 'polypeptide(L)' 'MEDPRVIQLERELAATRNAAVRMMVGLVSGLISDSAAREEIAQSFIEDARGANEETQRLARLVAAELAKKD' A
#
# COMPACT_ATOMS: atom_id res chain seq x y z
N MET A 1 -25.46 -16.63 7.06
CA MET A 1 -24.74 -15.78 8.02
C MET A 1 -23.30 -16.21 7.98
N GLU A 2 -22.38 -15.30 7.64
CA GLU A 2 -20.94 -15.58 7.73
C GLU A 2 -20.54 -15.81 9.19
N ASP A 3 -19.57 -16.70 9.41
CA ASP A 3 -19.03 -16.99 10.74
C ASP A 3 -18.42 -15.69 11.33
N PRO A 4 -18.84 -15.24 12.52
CA PRO A 4 -18.32 -14.02 13.15
C PRO A 4 -16.78 -13.97 13.23
N ARG A 5 -16.12 -15.13 13.33
CA ARG A 5 -14.66 -15.23 13.33
C ARG A 5 -14.05 -14.85 11.98
N VAL A 6 -14.70 -15.20 10.88
CA VAL A 6 -14.24 -14.83 9.52
C VAL A 6 -14.31 -13.33 9.34
N ILE A 7 -15.43 -12.70 9.74
CA ILE A 7 -15.59 -11.24 9.68
C ILE A 7 -14.51 -10.52 10.52
N GLN A 8 -14.20 -11.04 11.70
CA GLN A 8 -13.15 -10.48 12.55
C GLN A 8 -11.77 -10.60 11.88
N LEU A 9 -11.42 -11.78 11.36
CA LEU A 9 -10.15 -12.01 10.69
C LEU A 9 -9.98 -11.13 9.45
N GLU A 10 -11.04 -10.90 8.67
CA GLU A 10 -11.01 -9.99 7.52
C GLU A 10 -10.74 -8.54 7.93
N ARG A 11 -11.33 -8.09 9.04
CA ARG A 11 -11.07 -6.75 9.61
C ARG A 11 -9.64 -6.62 10.10
N GLU A 12 -9.13 -7.62 10.82
CA GLU A 12 -7.75 -7.64 11.31
C GLU A 12 -6.74 -7.67 10.16
N LEU A 13 -7.03 -8.45 9.11
CA LEU A 13 -6.22 -8.50 7.91
C LEU A 13 -6.21 -7.15 7.18
N ALA A 14 -7.37 -6.50 7.05
CA ALA A 14 -7.46 -5.16 6.46
C ALA A 14 -6.69 -4.11 7.28
N ALA A 15 -6.82 -4.14 8.61
CA ALA A 15 -6.10 -3.25 9.51
C ALA A 15 -4.57 -3.45 9.39
N THR A 16 -4.12 -4.70 9.37
CA THR A 16 -2.70 -5.06 9.25
C THR A 16 -2.12 -4.59 7.92
N ARG A 17 -2.84 -4.80 6.81
CA ARG A 17 -2.43 -4.31 5.47
C ARG A 17 -2.29 -2.79 5.46
N ASN A 18 -3.26 -2.07 6.03
CA ASN A 18 -3.22 -0.61 6.08
C ASN A 18 -2.07 -0.10 6.97
N ALA A 19 -1.78 -0.76 8.09
CA ALA A 19 -0.66 -0.42 8.95
C ALA A 19 0.68 -0.61 8.21
N ALA A 20 0.85 -1.73 7.51
CA ALA A 20 2.05 -2.00 6.71
C ALA A 20 2.27 -0.94 5.62
N VAL A 21 1.22 -0.57 4.87
CA VAL A 21 1.29 0.49 3.86
C VAL A 21 1.72 1.82 4.49
N ARG A 22 1.11 2.22 5.62
CA ARG A 22 1.47 3.46 6.31
C ARG A 22 2.92 3.48 6.78
N MET A 23 3.43 2.35 7.29
CA MET A 23 4.83 2.24 7.69
C MET A 23 5.78 2.39 6.51
N MET A 24 5.48 1.74 5.37
CA MET A 24 6.27 1.88 4.14
C MET A 24 6.26 3.32 3.62
N VAL A 25 5.08 3.96 3.56
CA VAL A 25 4.92 5.35 3.11
C VAL A 25 5.65 6.32 4.03
N GLY A 26 5.57 6.10 5.35
CA GLY A 26 6.29 6.90 6.34
C GLY A 26 7.81 6.78 6.20
N LEU A 27 8.32 5.57 5.93
CA LEU A 27 9.75 5.36 5.65
C LEU A 27 10.19 6.12 4.40
N VAL A 28 9.46 5.95 3.29
CA VAL A 28 9.80 6.63 2.03
C VAL A 28 9.72 8.15 2.17
N SER A 29 8.66 8.68 2.81
CA SER A 29 8.50 10.12 3.03
C SER A 29 9.55 10.70 3.97
N GLY A 30 10.04 9.91 4.93
CA GLY A 30 11.16 10.30 5.80
C GLY A 30 12.51 10.33 5.10
N LEU A 31 12.68 9.56 4.02
CA LEU A 31 13.91 9.51 3.22
C LEU A 31 13.87 10.49 2.04
N ILE A 32 12.69 10.78 1.51
CA ILE A 32 12.50 11.50 0.25
C ILE A 32 11.45 12.59 0.45
N SER A 33 11.91 13.84 0.49
CA SER A 33 11.05 15.02 0.63
C SER A 33 10.53 15.56 -0.71
N ASP A 34 11.15 15.16 -1.83
CA ASP A 34 10.73 15.57 -3.16
C ASP A 34 9.48 14.81 -3.61
N SER A 35 8.43 15.54 -4.00
CA SER A 35 7.21 14.94 -4.53
C SER A 35 7.42 14.23 -5.85
N ALA A 36 8.31 14.71 -6.72
CA ALA A 36 8.55 14.07 -8.02
C ALA A 36 9.22 12.70 -7.83
N ALA A 37 10.25 12.62 -6.99
CA ALA A 37 10.87 11.35 -6.62
C ALA A 37 9.89 10.38 -5.93
N ARG A 38 8.96 10.87 -5.08
CA ARG A 38 7.89 10.02 -4.50
C ARG A 38 6.95 9.46 -5.56
N GLU A 39 6.63 10.24 -6.60
CA GLU A 39 5.79 9.81 -7.71
C GLU A 39 6.48 8.77 -8.61
N GLU A 40 7.78 8.91 -8.87
CA GLU A 40 8.58 7.90 -9.58
C GLU A 40 8.59 6.56 -8.83
N ILE A 41 8.77 6.58 -7.50
CA ILE A 41 8.70 5.37 -6.66
C ILE A 41 7.29 4.79 -6.66
N ALA A 42 6.25 5.64 -6.56
CA ALA A 42 4.88 5.17 -6.67
C ALA A 42 4.64 4.41 -7.97
N GLN A 43 5.17 4.93 -9.09
CA GLN A 43 5.08 4.26 -10.37
C GLN A 43 5.85 2.93 -10.38
N SER A 44 7.06 2.86 -9.80
CA SER A 44 7.84 1.62 -9.77
C SER A 44 7.10 0.49 -9.05
N PHE A 45 6.39 0.78 -7.94
CA PHE A 45 5.54 -0.20 -7.26
C PHE A 45 4.47 -0.80 -8.19
N ILE A 46 3.83 0.04 -9.02
CA ILE A 46 2.81 -0.41 -9.98
C ILE A 46 3.45 -1.31 -11.05
N GLU A 47 4.63 -0.92 -11.54
CA GLU A 47 5.32 -1.65 -12.60
C GLU A 47 5.80 -3.03 -12.15
N ASP A 48 6.44 -3.09 -10.99
CA ASP A 48 6.92 -4.34 -10.39
C ASP A 48 5.78 -5.34 -10.14
N ALA A 49 4.58 -4.82 -9.83
CA ALA A 49 3.42 -5.65 -9.56
C ALA A 49 2.66 -6.14 -10.81
N ARG A 50 2.96 -5.65 -12.03
CA ARG A 50 2.17 -5.96 -13.25
C ARG A 50 2.04 -7.46 -13.54
N GLY A 51 3.01 -8.28 -13.14
CA GLY A 51 2.99 -9.75 -13.31
C GLY A 51 2.62 -10.54 -12.06
N ALA A 52 2.35 -9.88 -10.93
CA ALA A 52 2.06 -10.53 -9.66
C ALA A 52 0.56 -10.92 -9.55
N ASN A 53 0.20 -11.63 -8.48
CA ASN A 53 -1.21 -11.94 -8.18
C ASN A 53 -2.03 -10.67 -7.84
N GLU A 54 -3.35 -10.82 -7.82
CA GLU A 54 -4.28 -9.69 -7.61
C GLU A 54 -4.05 -8.98 -6.27
N GLU A 55 -3.72 -9.71 -5.21
CA GLU A 55 -3.45 -9.15 -3.89
C GLU A 55 -2.22 -8.25 -3.90
N THR A 56 -1.15 -8.69 -4.57
CA THR A 56 0.09 -7.91 -4.70
C THR A 56 -0.15 -6.67 -5.55
N GLN A 57 -0.86 -6.80 -6.67
CA GLN A 57 -1.26 -5.66 -7.50
C GLN A 57 -2.11 -4.65 -6.71
N ARG A 58 -3.06 -5.13 -5.90
CA ARG A 58 -3.89 -4.27 -5.07
C ARG A 58 -3.06 -3.52 -4.03
N LEU A 59 -2.13 -4.22 -3.37
CA LEU A 59 -1.26 -3.60 -2.36
C LEU A 59 -0.32 -2.57 -2.98
N ALA A 60 0.28 -2.87 -4.13
CA ALA A 60 1.11 -1.94 -4.88
C ALA A 60 0.37 -0.65 -5.24
N ARG A 61 -0.88 -0.76 -5.71
CA ARG A 61 -1.74 0.41 -5.98
C ARG A 61 -2.03 1.23 -4.73
N LEU A 62 -2.24 0.58 -3.58
CA LEU A 62 -2.45 1.29 -2.30
C LEU A 62 -1.19 2.05 -1.87
N VAL A 63 -0.02 1.42 -1.94
CA VAL A 63 1.26 2.09 -1.62
C VAL A 63 1.50 3.26 -2.57
N ALA A 64 1.37 3.04 -3.88
CA ALA A 64 1.55 4.07 -4.89
C ALA A 64 0.60 5.26 -4.68
N ALA A 65 -0.68 4.99 -4.40
CA ALA A 65 -1.66 6.04 -4.14
C ALA A 65 -1.32 6.87 -2.89
N GLU A 66 -0.82 6.23 -1.82
CA GLU A 66 -0.40 6.95 -0.61
C GLU A 66 0.89 7.76 -0.82
N LEU A 67 1.85 7.25 -1.61
CA LEU A 67 3.10 7.96 -1.93
C LEU A 67 2.87 9.18 -2.83
N ALA A 68 1.93 9.09 -3.76
CA ALA A 68 1.60 10.16 -4.70
C ALA A 68 0.70 11.25 -4.09
N LYS A 69 0.22 11.09 -2.84
CA LYS A 69 -0.51 12.17 -2.16
C LYS A 69 0.45 13.33 -1.90
N LYS A 70 0.05 14.51 -2.34
CA LYS A 70 0.68 15.75 -1.89
C LYS A 70 0.25 16.02 -0.45
N ASP A 71 1.23 16.29 0.40
CA ASP A 71 1.02 16.77 1.77
C ASP A 71 0.21 18.07 1.80
#